data_AF-A0A1E5UMF9-F1
#
_entry.id   AF-A0A1E5UMF9-F1
#
_cell.length_a   1.000
_cell.length_b   1.000
_cell.length_c   1.000
_cell.angle_alpha   90.00
_cell.angle_beta   90.00
_cell.angle_gamma   90.00
#
_symmetry.space_group_name_H-M   'P 1'
#
loop_
_entity.id
_entity.type
_entity.pdbx_description
1 polymer ?
#
loop_
_entity_poly.entity_id
_entity_poly.type
_entity_poly.pdbx_seq_one_letter_code
_entity_poly.pdbx_strand_id
1 'polypeptide(L)'
;MTENLRIITNVLTATRLCGAVRKLLFLATSAIYAMDAPQPIPETALLAGPPAPGNEWYAIPKIVGIKMCQAYRAELGIDAIVAAPNNLYGPREPFPSESSHVIPALIRRFHHAKATVAPEVVVWGSGHQLREFTHADDAADAIVLLMEKIVWDTSRAGGPMRRLVDSSKMRAMGWEPKVELRDGLKKLYEGYLRGCATDLKA
;
A
#
# COMPACT_ATOMS: atom_id res chain seq x y z
N MET A 1 -14.02 8.54 2.32
CA MET A 1 -14.82 7.34 2.68
C MET A 1 -15.70 6.83 1.53
N THR A 2 -16.70 7.60 1.10
CA THR A 2 -17.77 7.15 0.19
C THR A 2 -17.27 6.65 -1.16
N GLU A 3 -16.31 7.33 -1.78
CA GLU A 3 -15.74 6.95 -3.07
C GLU A 3 -15.03 5.58 -3.01
N ASN A 4 -14.13 5.40 -2.04
CA ASN A 4 -13.48 4.11 -1.80
C ASN A 4 -14.52 3.01 -1.58
N LEU A 5 -15.55 3.27 -0.76
CA LEU A 5 -16.58 2.28 -0.49
C LEU A 5 -17.33 1.90 -1.77
N ARG A 6 -17.74 2.87 -2.60
CA ARG A 6 -18.43 2.63 -3.88
C ARG A 6 -17.58 1.79 -4.83
N ILE A 7 -16.31 2.12 -5.00
CA ILE A 7 -15.40 1.35 -5.88
C ILE A 7 -15.31 -0.10 -5.39
N ILE A 8 -15.07 -0.27 -4.09
CA ILE A 8 -14.91 -1.59 -3.46
C ILE A 8 -16.19 -2.41 -3.62
N THR A 9 -17.34 -1.85 -3.24
CA THR A 9 -18.62 -2.57 -3.31
C THR A 9 -19.00 -2.89 -4.74
N ASN A 10 -18.78 -1.97 -5.70
CA ASN A 10 -19.14 -2.19 -7.09
C ASN A 10 -18.30 -3.29 -7.73
N VAL A 11 -16.97 -3.25 -7.58
CA VAL A 11 -16.07 -4.24 -8.17
C VAL A 11 -16.28 -5.62 -7.55
N LEU A 12 -16.38 -5.71 -6.22
CA LEU A 12 -16.62 -6.99 -5.56
C LEU A 12 -18.02 -7.52 -5.88
N THR A 13 -19.06 -6.70 -5.82
CA THR A 13 -20.41 -7.16 -6.19
C THR A 13 -20.47 -7.62 -7.65
N ALA A 14 -19.83 -6.90 -8.58
CA ALA A 14 -19.75 -7.32 -9.97
C ALA A 14 -18.99 -8.66 -10.14
N THR A 15 -17.92 -8.87 -9.38
CA THR A 15 -17.19 -10.15 -9.31
C THR A 15 -18.14 -11.29 -8.95
N ARG A 16 -18.94 -11.12 -7.87
CA ARG A 16 -19.94 -12.10 -7.45
C ARG A 16 -21.01 -12.33 -8.51
N LEU A 17 -21.56 -11.26 -9.09
CA LEU A 17 -22.70 -11.35 -10.00
C LEU A 17 -22.33 -11.94 -11.36
N CYS A 18 -21.14 -11.64 -11.88
CA CYS A 18 -20.72 -12.16 -13.19
C CYS A 18 -20.39 -13.66 -13.17
N GLY A 19 -20.01 -14.21 -12.01
CA GLY A 19 -19.61 -15.62 -11.84
C GLY A 19 -18.36 -16.06 -12.61
N ALA A 20 -17.79 -15.22 -13.47
CA ALA A 20 -16.64 -15.54 -14.32
C ALA A 20 -15.29 -15.33 -13.62
N VAL A 21 -15.25 -14.47 -12.59
CA VAL A 21 -14.00 -14.17 -11.87
C VAL A 21 -13.69 -15.26 -10.87
N ARG A 22 -12.65 -16.04 -11.16
CA ARG A 22 -12.19 -17.14 -10.28
C ARG A 22 -11.19 -16.69 -9.22
N LYS A 23 -10.44 -15.63 -9.49
CA LYS A 23 -9.36 -15.12 -8.65
C LYS A 23 -9.30 -13.60 -8.72
N LEU A 24 -9.10 -12.96 -7.58
CA LEU A 24 -8.93 -11.51 -7.50
C LEU A 24 -7.95 -11.17 -6.36
N LEU A 25 -7.29 -10.02 -6.46
CA LEU A 25 -6.48 -9.47 -5.39
C LEU A 25 -7.02 -8.10 -5.01
N PHE A 26 -7.26 -7.93 -3.71
CA PHE A 26 -7.71 -6.69 -3.11
C PHE A 26 -6.55 -6.00 -2.37
N LEU A 27 -6.26 -4.76 -2.78
CA LEU A 27 -5.27 -3.91 -2.11
C LEU A 27 -5.93 -3.12 -0.98
N ALA A 28 -5.58 -3.53 0.24
CA ALA A 28 -5.84 -2.82 1.47
C ALA A 28 -4.75 -1.76 1.72
N THR A 29 -4.39 -1.54 2.98
CA THR A 29 -3.36 -0.58 3.41
C THR A 29 -2.92 -0.94 4.83
N SER A 30 -1.69 -0.64 5.22
CA SER A 30 -1.27 -0.73 6.62
C SER A 30 -2.04 0.23 7.56
N ALA A 31 -2.72 1.26 7.03
CA ALA A 31 -3.54 2.18 7.83
C ALA A 31 -4.81 1.54 8.43
N ILE A 32 -5.11 0.28 8.11
CA ILE A 32 -6.23 -0.48 8.70
C ILE A 32 -5.97 -0.96 10.14
N TYR A 33 -4.71 -0.94 10.57
CA TYR A 33 -4.32 -1.41 11.90
C TYR A 33 -4.37 -0.27 12.92
N ALA A 34 -4.52 -0.64 14.19
CA ALA A 34 -4.51 0.32 15.29
C ALA A 34 -3.12 0.96 15.46
N MET A 35 -3.09 2.18 16.01
CA MET A 35 -1.85 2.94 16.19
C MET A 35 -0.87 2.24 17.14
N ASP A 36 -1.39 1.52 18.12
CA ASP A 36 -0.67 0.77 19.15
C ASP A 36 -0.50 -0.72 18.80
N ALA A 37 -0.74 -1.11 17.55
CA ALA A 37 -0.51 -2.47 17.10
C ALA A 37 0.98 -2.86 17.31
N PRO A 38 1.26 -4.10 17.76
CA PRO A 38 2.63 -4.56 18.00
C PRO A 38 3.45 -4.50 16.72
N GLN A 39 4.76 -4.28 16.84
CA GLN A 39 5.69 -4.18 15.71
C GLN A 39 6.65 -5.37 15.69
N PRO A 40 6.90 -6.00 14.52
CA PRO A 40 6.22 -5.79 13.24
C PRO A 40 4.74 -6.20 13.31
N ILE A 41 3.87 -5.50 12.58
CA ILE A 41 2.41 -5.68 12.68
C ILE A 41 2.00 -7.07 12.16
N PRO A 42 1.55 -7.97 13.06
CA PRO A 42 1.04 -9.25 12.63
C PRO A 42 -0.38 -9.06 12.12
N GLU A 43 -0.80 -9.95 11.26
CA GLU A 43 -2.04 -9.73 10.53
C GLU A 43 -3.27 -10.04 11.37
N THR A 44 -3.08 -10.79 12.43
CA THR A 44 -4.03 -10.99 13.52
C THR A 44 -4.41 -9.68 14.21
N ALA A 45 -3.61 -8.61 14.11
CA ALA A 45 -3.92 -7.30 14.69
C ALA A 45 -5.05 -6.53 13.98
N LEU A 46 -5.51 -6.99 12.80
CA LEU A 46 -6.63 -6.34 12.12
C LEU A 46 -7.89 -6.47 12.99
N LEU A 47 -8.52 -5.32 13.28
CA LEU A 47 -9.66 -5.15 14.19
C LEU A 47 -9.36 -5.41 15.68
N ALA A 48 -8.09 -5.42 16.09
CA ALA A 48 -7.72 -5.43 17.51
C ALA A 48 -7.96 -4.07 18.21
N GLY A 49 -8.10 -3.00 17.44
CA GLY A 49 -8.41 -1.65 17.91
C GLY A 49 -8.91 -0.77 16.75
N PRO A 50 -9.34 0.47 17.03
CA PRO A 50 -9.75 1.40 15.99
C PRO A 50 -8.54 1.83 15.13
N PRO A 51 -8.75 2.16 13.84
CA PRO A 51 -7.72 2.82 13.04
C PRO A 51 -7.25 4.12 13.70
N ALA A 52 -6.04 4.57 13.37
CA ALA A 52 -5.50 5.82 13.89
C ALA A 52 -6.44 7.02 13.59
N PRO A 53 -6.63 7.96 14.54
CA PRO A 53 -7.43 9.15 14.33
C PRO A 53 -7.03 9.90 13.05
N GLY A 54 -8.02 10.33 12.27
CA GLY A 54 -7.81 10.99 10.99
C GLY A 54 -7.69 10.06 9.79
N ASN A 55 -7.31 8.78 9.99
CA ASN A 55 -7.22 7.79 8.91
C ASN A 55 -8.47 6.91 8.78
N GLU A 56 -9.37 6.96 9.76
CA GLU A 56 -10.57 6.13 9.86
C GLU A 56 -11.41 6.11 8.57
N TRP A 57 -11.61 7.29 7.96
CA TRP A 57 -12.42 7.47 6.75
C TRP A 57 -11.81 6.86 5.49
N TYR A 58 -10.52 6.56 5.52
CA TYR A 58 -9.79 5.84 4.48
C TYR A 58 -9.66 4.35 4.83
N ALA A 59 -9.37 4.02 6.10
CA ALA A 59 -9.16 2.68 6.60
C ALA A 59 -10.44 1.82 6.61
N ILE A 60 -11.58 2.38 7.05
CA ILE A 60 -12.84 1.64 7.21
C ILE A 60 -13.32 1.03 5.88
N PRO A 61 -13.37 1.75 4.74
CA PRO A 61 -13.70 1.13 3.46
C PRO A 61 -12.77 -0.03 3.09
N LYS A 62 -11.48 0.07 3.39
CA LYS A 62 -10.52 -1.01 3.13
C LYS A 62 -10.80 -2.23 4.00
N ILE A 63 -11.14 -2.03 5.27
CA ILE A 63 -11.61 -3.10 6.18
C ILE A 63 -12.87 -3.78 5.60
N VAL A 64 -13.84 -3.02 5.09
CA VAL A 64 -15.04 -3.58 4.45
C VAL A 64 -14.64 -4.45 3.25
N GLY A 65 -13.75 -3.97 2.38
CA GLY A 65 -13.26 -4.75 1.23
C GLY A 65 -12.57 -6.06 1.65
N ILE A 66 -11.79 -6.04 2.74
CA ILE A 66 -11.21 -7.25 3.32
C ILE A 66 -12.33 -8.21 3.73
N LYS A 67 -13.32 -7.74 4.51
CA LYS A 67 -14.45 -8.55 4.98
C LYS A 67 -15.26 -9.16 3.84
N MET A 68 -15.51 -8.39 2.78
CA MET A 68 -16.16 -8.90 1.57
C MET A 68 -15.33 -10.01 0.89
N CYS A 69 -14.01 -9.85 0.79
CA CYS A 69 -13.14 -10.90 0.24
C CYS A 69 -13.17 -12.18 1.11
N GLN A 70 -13.20 -12.06 2.44
CA GLN A 70 -13.32 -13.23 3.33
C GLN A 70 -14.67 -13.93 3.14
N ALA A 71 -15.76 -13.16 3.06
CA ALA A 71 -17.10 -13.69 2.83
C ALA A 71 -17.20 -14.40 1.47
N TYR A 72 -16.68 -13.81 0.39
CA TYR A 72 -16.73 -14.42 -0.94
C TYR A 72 -15.91 -15.71 -1.04
N ARG A 73 -14.77 -15.79 -0.33
CA ARG A 73 -14.05 -17.06 -0.19
C ARG A 73 -14.91 -18.12 0.48
N ALA A 74 -15.52 -17.79 1.62
CA ALA A 74 -16.28 -18.72 2.43
C ALA A 74 -17.59 -19.17 1.77
N GLU A 75 -18.30 -18.25 1.12
CA GLU A 75 -19.64 -18.47 0.57
C GLU A 75 -19.63 -18.91 -0.90
N LEU A 76 -18.66 -18.43 -1.68
CA LEU A 76 -18.68 -18.55 -3.14
C LEU A 76 -17.45 -19.28 -3.70
N GLY A 77 -16.46 -19.62 -2.86
CA GLY A 77 -15.22 -20.28 -3.31
C GLY A 77 -14.33 -19.42 -4.21
N ILE A 78 -14.55 -18.10 -4.28
CA ILE A 78 -13.72 -17.18 -5.09
C ILE A 78 -12.34 -17.05 -4.42
N ASP A 79 -11.26 -17.23 -5.18
CA ASP A 79 -9.89 -17.09 -4.66
C ASP A 79 -9.49 -15.60 -4.49
N ALA A 80 -10.03 -14.95 -3.45
CA ALA A 80 -9.88 -13.51 -3.20
C ALA A 80 -8.71 -13.15 -2.26
N ILE A 81 -7.54 -12.83 -2.80
CA ILE A 81 -6.33 -12.52 -2.02
C ILE A 81 -6.41 -11.09 -1.47
N VAL A 82 -5.90 -10.87 -0.26
CA VAL A 82 -5.78 -9.53 0.34
C VAL A 82 -4.31 -9.24 0.60
N ALA A 83 -3.81 -8.11 0.09
CA ALA A 83 -2.49 -7.59 0.41
C ALA A 83 -2.62 -6.19 1.02
N ALA A 84 -1.85 -5.91 2.09
CA ALA A 84 -1.85 -4.61 2.75
C ALA A 84 -0.43 -4.00 2.69
N PRO A 85 -0.10 -3.28 1.61
CA PRO A 85 1.19 -2.62 1.50
C PRO A 85 1.34 -1.49 2.55
N ASN A 86 2.59 -1.20 2.92
CA ASN A 86 2.97 -0.03 3.70
C ASN A 86 3.07 1.21 2.77
N ASN A 87 3.94 2.19 3.10
CA ASN A 87 4.06 3.39 2.28
C ASN A 87 4.74 3.06 0.94
N LEU A 88 3.99 3.19 -0.15
CA LEU A 88 4.54 3.01 -1.48
C LEU A 88 5.17 4.31 -1.99
N TYR A 89 6.26 4.17 -2.74
CA TYR A 89 6.88 5.27 -3.48
C TYR A 89 7.49 4.73 -4.77
N GLY A 90 7.62 5.56 -5.80
CA GLY A 90 8.25 5.10 -7.04
C GLY A 90 7.97 5.99 -8.23
N PRO A 91 8.27 5.50 -9.45
CA PRO A 91 8.09 6.26 -10.68
C PRO A 91 6.64 6.71 -10.86
N ARG A 92 6.45 7.90 -11.47
CA ARG A 92 5.14 8.53 -11.72
C ARG A 92 4.40 8.99 -10.45
N GLU A 93 5.03 8.93 -9.28
CA GLU A 93 4.54 9.64 -8.11
C GLU A 93 4.44 11.13 -8.46
N PRO A 94 3.27 11.76 -8.30
CA PRO A 94 3.12 13.17 -8.60
C PRO A 94 3.88 13.99 -7.55
N PHE A 95 4.43 15.13 -7.97
CA PHE A 95 5.08 16.10 -7.07
C PHE A 95 4.24 17.38 -6.93
N PRO A 96 2.99 17.32 -6.42
CA PRO A 96 2.22 18.53 -6.16
C PRO A 96 2.82 19.33 -4.99
N SER A 97 2.15 20.43 -4.61
CA SER A 97 2.59 21.35 -3.55
C SER A 97 2.79 20.67 -2.18
N GLU A 98 3.16 21.45 -1.16
CA GLU A 98 3.71 20.99 0.14
C GLU A 98 2.87 19.95 0.94
N SER A 99 1.67 19.60 0.49
CA SER A 99 0.78 18.57 1.06
C SER A 99 0.98 17.15 0.51
N SER A 100 2.05 16.90 -0.26
CA SER A 100 2.35 15.58 -0.84
C SER A 100 2.75 14.52 0.20
N HIS A 101 2.75 13.24 -0.20
CA HIS A 101 3.38 12.16 0.57
C HIS A 101 4.82 12.53 0.98
N VAL A 102 5.27 11.99 2.11
CA VAL A 102 6.51 12.43 2.78
C VAL A 102 7.75 12.42 1.86
N ILE A 103 7.94 11.39 1.04
CA ILE A 103 9.10 11.29 0.14
C ILE A 103 9.07 12.39 -0.94
N PRO A 104 8.01 12.52 -1.77
CA PRO A 104 7.90 13.62 -2.73
C PRO A 104 8.02 15.01 -2.10
N ALA A 105 7.36 15.22 -0.95
CA ALA A 105 7.39 16.49 -0.24
C ALA A 105 8.82 16.85 0.19
N LEU A 106 9.55 15.91 0.80
CA LEU A 106 10.94 16.14 1.20
C LEU A 106 11.86 16.36 0.00
N ILE A 107 11.73 15.57 -1.06
CA ILE A 107 12.52 15.76 -2.30
C ILE A 107 12.35 17.19 -2.82
N ARG A 108 11.11 17.67 -2.94
CA ARG A 108 10.81 19.02 -3.43
C ARG A 108 11.40 20.09 -2.52
N ARG A 109 11.29 19.93 -1.19
CA ARG A 109 11.82 20.89 -0.20
C ARG A 109 13.34 20.97 -0.22
N PHE A 110 14.03 19.83 -0.26
CA PHE A 110 15.49 19.79 -0.38
C PHE A 110 15.97 20.33 -1.72
N HIS A 111 15.27 20.02 -2.82
CA HIS A 111 15.59 20.57 -4.13
C HIS A 111 15.44 22.10 -4.15
N HIS A 112 14.32 22.62 -3.64
CA HIS A 112 14.07 24.05 -3.56
C HIS A 112 15.13 24.77 -2.72
N ALA A 113 15.43 24.25 -1.53
CA ALA A 113 16.47 24.81 -0.67
C ALA A 113 17.85 24.83 -1.33
N LYS A 114 18.19 23.78 -2.09
CA LYS A 114 19.42 23.75 -2.90
C LYS A 114 19.40 24.83 -3.99
N ALA A 115 18.28 25.00 -4.69
CA ALA A 115 18.15 25.96 -5.78
C ALA A 115 18.18 27.43 -5.31
N THR A 116 17.61 27.71 -4.14
CA THR A 116 17.56 29.06 -3.55
C THR A 116 18.68 29.35 -2.55
N VAL A 117 19.58 28.39 -2.33
CA VAL A 117 20.67 28.47 -1.34
C VAL A 117 20.11 28.80 0.06
N ALA A 118 18.99 28.17 0.41
CA ALA A 118 18.39 28.34 1.73
C ALA A 118 19.30 27.74 2.81
N PRO A 119 19.44 28.41 3.98
CA PRO A 119 20.33 27.95 5.04
C PRO A 119 19.83 26.68 5.74
N GLU A 120 18.52 26.38 5.65
CA GLU A 120 17.90 25.26 6.35
C GLU A 120 16.63 24.72 5.65
N VAL A 121 16.22 23.52 6.06
CA VAL A 121 14.96 22.86 5.65
C VAL A 121 14.25 22.35 6.91
N VAL A 122 13.07 22.91 7.22
CA VAL A 122 12.35 22.63 8.47
C VAL A 122 11.47 21.38 8.39
N VAL A 123 11.93 20.21 8.83
CA VAL A 123 11.05 19.03 8.92
C VAL A 123 10.21 19.09 10.21
N TRP A 124 8.88 18.95 10.11
CA TRP A 124 8.01 18.98 11.28
C TRP A 124 8.05 17.67 12.06
N GLY A 125 8.03 17.79 13.39
CA GLY A 125 8.08 16.68 14.33
C GLY A 125 9.48 16.44 14.90
N SER A 126 9.59 15.46 15.79
CA SER A 126 10.84 15.17 16.50
C SER A 126 11.87 14.40 15.66
N GLY A 127 11.50 13.88 14.48
CA GLY A 127 12.38 13.05 13.65
C GLY A 127 12.61 11.62 14.15
N HIS A 128 12.08 11.26 15.32
CA HIS A 128 12.24 9.92 15.91
C HIS A 128 11.21 8.90 15.38
N GLN A 129 10.25 9.35 14.57
CA GLN A 129 9.21 8.47 14.04
C GLN A 129 9.81 7.52 12.98
N LEU A 130 9.65 6.22 13.18
CA LEU A 130 10.03 5.22 12.18
C LEU A 130 8.91 5.04 11.14
N ARG A 131 9.31 4.85 9.88
CA ARG A 131 8.43 4.60 8.74
C ARG A 131 9.07 3.56 7.84
N GLU A 132 8.25 2.66 7.31
CA GLU A 132 8.66 1.72 6.28
C GLU A 132 8.19 2.19 4.91
N PHE A 133 9.01 1.95 3.90
CA PHE A 133 8.73 2.29 2.51
C PHE A 133 9.01 1.10 1.61
N THR A 134 8.13 0.85 0.64
CA THR A 134 8.30 -0.17 -0.39
C THR A 134 8.29 0.50 -1.76
N HIS A 135 9.27 0.18 -2.61
CA HIS A 135 9.29 0.71 -3.97
C HIS A 135 8.11 0.14 -4.77
N ALA A 136 7.50 0.94 -5.64
CA ALA A 136 6.31 0.55 -6.41
C ALA A 136 6.55 -0.70 -7.28
N ASP A 137 7.76 -0.84 -7.84
CA ASP A 137 8.13 -2.04 -8.61
C ASP A 137 8.21 -3.29 -7.73
N ASP A 138 8.77 -3.19 -6.50
CA ASP A 138 8.79 -4.30 -5.55
C ASP A 138 7.37 -4.68 -5.11
N ALA A 139 6.50 -3.68 -4.89
CA ALA A 139 5.10 -3.92 -4.57
C ALA A 139 4.36 -4.61 -5.74
N ALA A 140 4.63 -4.22 -6.98
CA ALA A 140 4.08 -4.87 -8.16
C ALA A 140 4.56 -6.33 -8.29
N ASP A 141 5.86 -6.57 -8.12
CA ASP A 141 6.44 -7.92 -8.11
C ASP A 141 5.78 -8.80 -7.03
N ALA A 142 5.58 -8.25 -5.82
CA ALA A 142 4.89 -8.95 -4.74
C ALA A 142 3.43 -9.30 -5.10
N ILE A 143 2.70 -8.36 -5.71
CA ILE A 143 1.30 -8.56 -6.11
C ILE A 143 1.18 -9.66 -7.17
N VAL A 144 2.05 -9.67 -8.17
CA VAL A 144 2.09 -10.70 -9.20
C VAL A 144 2.39 -12.06 -8.58
N LEU A 145 3.41 -12.13 -7.73
CA LEU A 145 3.76 -13.37 -7.03
C LEU A 145 2.60 -13.93 -6.20
N LEU A 146 1.88 -13.07 -5.48
CA LEU A 146 0.71 -13.49 -4.71
C LEU A 146 -0.36 -14.09 -5.61
N MET A 147 -0.63 -13.45 -6.75
CA MET A 147 -1.57 -13.94 -7.76
C MET A 147 -1.13 -15.24 -8.42
N GLU A 148 0.17 -15.54 -8.48
CA GLU A 148 0.68 -16.81 -9.03
C GLU A 148 0.70 -17.92 -7.99
N LYS A 149 1.28 -17.67 -6.80
CA LYS A 149 1.60 -18.71 -5.82
C LYS A 149 0.48 -19.05 -4.84
N ILE A 150 -0.37 -18.09 -4.48
CA ILE A 150 -1.46 -18.37 -3.56
C ILE A 150 -2.59 -18.98 -4.35
N VAL A 151 -2.78 -20.30 -4.23
CA VAL A 151 -3.94 -21.00 -4.78
C VAL A 151 -4.77 -21.51 -3.62
N TRP A 152 -6.06 -21.17 -3.62
CA TRP A 152 -6.98 -21.71 -2.64
C TRP A 152 -7.63 -22.99 -3.15
N ASP A 153 -7.40 -24.08 -2.42
CA ASP A 153 -8.05 -25.35 -2.67
C ASP A 153 -9.49 -25.31 -2.12
N THR A 154 -10.46 -25.18 -3.02
CA THR A 154 -11.89 -25.17 -2.69
C THR A 154 -12.45 -26.56 -2.37
N SER A 155 -11.67 -27.64 -2.57
CA SER A 155 -12.08 -29.02 -2.28
C SER A 155 -11.95 -29.39 -0.80
N ARG A 156 -11.31 -28.54 0.01
CA ARG A 156 -11.09 -28.76 1.45
C ARG A 156 -11.74 -27.62 2.25
N ALA A 157 -12.42 -27.94 3.35
CA ALA A 157 -12.87 -26.94 4.31
C ALA A 157 -11.64 -26.21 4.89
N GLY A 158 -11.38 -24.99 4.41
CA GLY A 158 -10.09 -24.35 4.62
C GLY A 158 -9.97 -23.56 5.92
N GLY A 159 -8.76 -23.62 6.50
CA GLY A 159 -8.36 -22.90 7.72
C GLY A 159 -8.20 -21.38 7.52
N PRO A 160 -7.87 -20.65 8.61
CA PRO A 160 -7.98 -19.20 8.64
C PRO A 160 -7.03 -18.47 7.68
N MET A 161 -7.52 -17.33 7.20
CA MET A 161 -6.87 -16.43 6.25
C MET A 161 -5.44 -16.02 6.64
N ARG A 162 -4.54 -16.01 5.65
CA ARG A 162 -3.25 -15.31 5.72
C ARG A 162 -3.46 -13.89 5.23
N ARG A 163 -3.32 -12.88 6.11
CA ARG A 163 -3.21 -11.47 5.69
C ARG A 163 -1.69 -11.14 5.64
N LEU A 164 -1.26 -9.99 5.10
CA LEU A 164 0.17 -9.60 5.02
C LEU A 164 0.40 -8.14 5.44
N VAL A 165 1.27 -7.92 6.44
CA VAL A 165 1.95 -6.62 6.72
C VAL A 165 3.38 -6.88 7.16
N ASP A 166 3.61 -7.94 7.93
CA ASP A 166 4.91 -8.56 8.07
C ASP A 166 5.31 -9.29 6.75
N SER A 167 6.50 -8.97 6.25
CA SER A 167 7.06 -9.56 5.03
C SER A 167 7.56 -11.01 5.22
N SER A 168 7.59 -11.55 6.45
CA SER A 168 8.05 -12.90 6.76
C SER A 168 7.39 -13.98 5.89
N LYS A 169 6.08 -13.87 5.66
CA LYS A 169 5.34 -14.78 4.76
C LYS A 169 5.71 -14.60 3.29
N MET A 170 5.97 -13.37 2.84
CA MET A 170 6.45 -13.11 1.48
C MET A 170 7.84 -13.73 1.28
N ARG A 171 8.73 -13.55 2.26
CA ARG A 171 10.07 -14.16 2.29
C ARG A 171 10.01 -15.68 2.27
N ALA A 172 9.09 -16.27 3.03
CA ALA A 172 8.84 -17.72 2.99
C ALA A 172 8.34 -18.22 1.62
N MET A 173 7.76 -17.34 0.79
CA MET A 173 7.39 -17.64 -0.61
C MET A 173 8.54 -17.37 -1.60
N GLY A 174 9.74 -17.04 -1.11
CA GLY A 174 10.92 -16.75 -1.93
C GLY A 174 10.94 -15.33 -2.50
N TRP A 175 10.20 -14.40 -1.91
CA TRP A 175 10.20 -12.99 -2.30
C TRP A 175 11.03 -12.14 -1.36
N GLU A 176 11.80 -11.23 -1.92
CA GLU A 176 12.47 -10.16 -1.20
C GLU A 176 12.43 -8.87 -2.00
N PRO A 177 12.37 -7.70 -1.33
CA PRO A 177 12.47 -6.43 -2.02
C PRO A 177 13.85 -6.31 -2.67
N LYS A 178 13.89 -5.82 -3.91
CA LYS A 178 15.12 -5.68 -4.69
C LYS A 178 15.63 -4.24 -4.73
N VAL A 179 14.76 -3.27 -4.44
CA VAL A 179 15.09 -1.85 -4.54
C VAL A 179 15.41 -1.29 -3.15
N GLU A 180 16.70 -1.07 -2.91
CA GLU A 180 17.17 -0.33 -1.74
C GLU A 180 16.61 1.09 -1.73
N LEU A 181 16.28 1.60 -0.54
CA LEU A 181 15.65 2.92 -0.37
C LEU A 181 16.47 4.03 -1.04
N ARG A 182 17.79 3.98 -0.89
CA ARG A 182 18.71 4.97 -1.50
C ARG A 182 18.60 5.00 -3.02
N ASP A 183 18.54 3.83 -3.64
CA ASP A 183 18.50 3.71 -5.11
C ASP A 183 17.14 4.08 -5.66
N GLY A 184 16.06 3.70 -4.97
CA GLY A 184 14.71 4.13 -5.31
C GLY A 184 14.56 5.66 -5.23
N LEU A 185 15.07 6.28 -4.16
CA LEU A 185 15.07 7.75 -4.00
C LEU A 185 15.86 8.45 -5.12
N LYS A 186 17.02 7.90 -5.50
CA LYS A 186 17.82 8.43 -6.61
C LYS A 186 17.03 8.41 -7.92
N LYS A 187 16.44 7.27 -8.28
CA LYS A 187 15.62 7.12 -9.50
C LYS A 187 14.41 8.06 -9.49
N LEU A 188 13.75 8.20 -8.34
CA LEU A 188 12.61 9.10 -8.16
C LEU A 188 13.01 10.56 -8.36
N TYR A 189 14.14 10.98 -7.78
CA TYR A 189 14.65 12.35 -7.95
C TYR A 189 15.12 12.63 -9.38
N GLU A 190 15.74 11.67 -10.07
CA GLU A 190 16.05 11.80 -11.50
C GLU A 190 14.78 11.99 -12.34
N GLY A 191 13.70 11.27 -11.99
CA GLY A 191 12.37 11.47 -12.60
C GLY A 191 11.81 12.87 -12.36
N TYR A 192 11.92 13.35 -11.11
CA TYR A 192 11.53 14.71 -10.75
C TYR A 192 12.26 15.77 -11.57
N LEU A 193 13.59 15.67 -11.70
CA LEU A 193 14.39 16.62 -12.49
C LEU A 193 13.98 16.64 -13.97
N ARG A 194 13.66 15.47 -14.54
CA ARG A 194 13.14 15.39 -15.92
C ARG A 194 11.78 16.09 -16.05
N GLY A 195 10.90 15.95 -15.06
CA GLY A 195 9.59 16.62 -15.03
C GLY A 195 9.70 18.14 -14.89
N CYS A 196 10.58 18.66 -14.02
CA CYS A 196 10.79 20.10 -13.87
C CYS A 196 11.36 20.76 -15.15
N ALA A 197 12.15 20.03 -15.94
CA ALA A 197 12.66 20.54 -17.22
C ALA A 197 11.55 20.74 -18.27
N THR A 198 10.43 20.02 -18.16
CA THR A 198 9.24 20.17 -19.01
C THR A 198 8.35 21.34 -18.59
N ASP A 199 8.27 21.67 -17.30
CA ASP A 199 7.46 22.80 -16.79
C ASP A 199 8.07 24.18 -17.09
N LEU A 200 9.35 24.24 -17.50
CA LEU A 200 10.04 25.48 -17.92
C LEU A 200 9.92 25.77 -19.43
N LYS A 201 9.19 24.95 -20.20
CA LYS A 201 9.05 25.06 -21.66
C LYS A 201 7.60 25.30 -22.13
N ALA A 202 6.66 25.56 -21.22
CA ALA A 202 5.28 25.94 -21.51
C ALA A 202 5.02 27.38 -21.04
#